data_AF-A0A6L8EM43-F1
#
_entry.id   AF-A0A6L8EM43-F1
#
_cell.length_a   1.000
_cell.length_b   1.000
_cell.length_c   1.000
_cell.angle_alpha   90.00
_cell.angle_beta   90.00
_cell.angle_gamma   90.00
#
_symmetry.space_group_name_H-M   'P 1'
#
loop_
_entity.id
_entity.type
_entity.pdbx_description
1 polymer ?
#
loop_
_entity_poly.entity_id
_entity_poly.type
_entity_poly.pdbx_seq_one_letter_code
_entity_poly.pdbx_strand_id
1 'polypeptide(L)' 'MPLNAQPAGHSIVVVGAQWGDEGKGKIVDLLAERVQGVVRFQGGHNAGHTLVIDGEQT' A
#
# COMPACT_ATOMS: atom_id res chain seq x y z
N MET A 1 -20.39 -28.55 -18.09
CA MET A 1 -19.96 -27.94 -16.82
C MET A 1 -19.17 -26.69 -17.18
N PRO A 2 -19.64 -25.46 -16.91
CA PRO A 2 -18.84 -24.29 -17.24
C PRO A 2 -17.70 -24.14 -16.23
N LEU A 3 -16.54 -23.78 -16.75
CA LEU A 3 -15.30 -23.54 -16.03
C LEU A 3 -15.53 -22.39 -15.02
N ASN A 4 -15.32 -22.66 -13.73
CA ASN A 4 -15.36 -21.64 -12.68
C ASN A 4 -14.32 -20.55 -12.99
N ALA A 5 -14.77 -19.39 -13.49
CA ALA A 5 -13.97 -18.18 -13.47
C ALA A 5 -13.74 -17.83 -12.00
N GLN A 6 -12.57 -18.17 -11.47
CA GLN A 6 -12.13 -17.67 -10.16
C GLN A 6 -12.19 -16.14 -10.23
N PRO A 7 -12.93 -15.45 -9.34
CA PRO A 7 -12.98 -14.00 -9.38
C PRO A 7 -11.56 -13.46 -9.30
N ALA A 8 -11.19 -12.61 -10.28
CA ALA A 8 -9.88 -11.98 -10.29
C ALA A 8 -9.69 -11.20 -8.98
N GLY A 9 -8.59 -11.45 -8.28
CA GLY A 9 -8.26 -10.75 -7.05
C GLY A 9 -8.33 -9.23 -7.25
N HIS A 10 -8.83 -8.51 -6.24
CA HIS A 10 -8.98 -7.06 -6.31
C HIS A 10 -7.69 -6.39 -5.84
N SER A 11 -7.24 -5.36 -6.57
CA SER A 11 -6.11 -4.52 -6.18
C SER A 11 -6.61 -3.18 -5.67
N ILE A 12 -6.05 -2.72 -4.55
CA ILE A 12 -6.32 -1.40 -3.98
C ILE A 12 -5.15 -0.49 -4.34
N VAL A 13 -5.45 0.69 -4.89
CA VAL A 13 -4.44 1.67 -5.30
C VAL A 13 -4.58 2.93 -4.47
N VAL A 14 -3.49 3.33 -3.81
CA VAL A 14 -3.41 4.56 -3.01
C VAL A 14 -2.52 5.56 -3.76
N VAL A 15 -3.08 6.71 -4.15
CA VAL A 15 -2.40 7.77 -4.90
C VAL A 15 -2.62 9.12 -4.20
N GLY A 16 -1.61 9.99 -4.25
CA GLY A 16 -1.68 11.34 -3.70
C GLY A 16 -2.40 12.25 -4.69
N ALA A 17 -3.32 13.07 -4.19
CA ALA A 17 -4.06 14.03 -5.02
C ALA A 17 -3.35 15.39 -5.13
N GLN A 18 -2.24 15.58 -4.40
CA GLN A 18 -1.52 16.85 -4.28
C GLN A 18 -0.02 16.64 -4.53
N TRP A 19 0.82 17.50 -3.95
CA TRP A 19 2.27 17.51 -4.10
C TRP A 19 3.02 16.85 -2.94
N GLY A 20 2.50 15.75 -2.39
CA GLY A 20 3.19 14.99 -1.34
C GLY A 20 2.71 15.29 0.07
N ASP A 21 3.28 14.54 1.02
CA ASP A 21 2.98 14.61 2.46
C ASP A 21 1.49 14.49 2.86
N GLU A 22 0.67 13.85 2.03
CA GLU A 22 -0.75 13.62 2.32
C GLU A 22 -1.01 12.47 3.31
N GLY A 23 0.05 11.84 3.83
CA GLY A 23 -0.08 10.74 4.79
C GLY A 23 -0.50 9.40 4.17
N LYS A 24 -0.19 9.17 2.88
CA LYS A 24 -0.48 7.91 2.18
C LYS A 24 0.00 6.66 2.94
N GLY A 25 1.16 6.76 3.61
CA GLY A 25 1.72 5.67 4.42
C GLY A 25 0.76 5.18 5.50
N LYS A 26 0.03 6.09 6.17
CA LYS A 26 -0.95 5.73 7.20
C LYS A 26 -2.16 4.98 6.64
N ILE A 27 -2.60 5.33 5.44
CA ILE A 27 -3.69 4.61 4.76
C ILE A 27 -3.22 3.24 4.28
N VAL A 28 -1.99 3.17 3.75
CA VAL A 28 -1.38 1.89 3.35
C VAL A 28 -1.24 0.96 4.55
N ASP A 29 -0.78 1.47 5.70
CA ASP A 29 -0.65 0.72 6.96
C ASP A 29 -1.99 0.14 7.44
N LEU A 30 -3.04 0.96 7.50
CA LEU A 30 -4.40 0.52 7.83
C LEU A 30 -4.92 -0.59 6.91
N LEU A 31 -4.57 -0.54 5.63
CA LEU A 31 -5.00 -1.52 4.63
C LEU A 31 -4.10 -2.75 4.58
N ALA A 32 -2.87 -2.67 5.07
CA ALA A 32 -1.85 -3.72 5.01
C ALA A 32 -2.33 -5.02 5.69
N GLU A 33 -3.07 -4.90 6.81
CA GLU A 33 -3.64 -6.05 7.53
C GLU A 33 -4.64 -6.88 6.68
N ARG A 34 -5.17 -6.31 5.60
CA ARG A 34 -6.28 -6.89 4.81
C ARG A 34 -5.84 -7.36 3.42
N VAL A 35 -4.56 -7.22 3.08
CA VAL A 35 -4.02 -7.57 1.76
C VAL A 35 -2.92 -8.61 1.89
N GLN A 36 -2.71 -9.43 0.87
CA GLN A 36 -1.63 -10.43 0.88
C GLN A 36 -0.24 -9.80 0.69
N GLY A 37 -0.18 -8.54 0.26
CA GLY A 37 1.09 -7.85 0.05
C GLY A 37 0.90 -6.40 -0.34
N VAL A 38 1.96 -5.62 -0.14
CA VAL A 38 2.05 -4.21 -0.51
C VAL A 38 3.17 -4.05 -1.53
N VAL A 39 2.87 -3.38 -2.64
CA VAL A 39 3.83 -3.17 -3.74
C VAL A 39 3.99 -1.67 -4.00
N ARG A 40 5.24 -1.23 -4.17
CA ARG A 40 5.58 0.11 -4.63
C ARG A 40 5.98 0.07 -6.10
N PHE A 41 5.27 0.81 -6.94
CA PHE A 41 5.43 0.77 -8.40
C PHE A 41 6.33 1.88 -8.97
N GLN A 42 6.54 3.00 -8.26
CA GLN A 42 7.36 4.15 -8.69
C GLN A 42 8.02 4.92 -7.52
N GLY A 43 9.10 5.65 -7.83
CA GLY A 43 9.84 6.56 -6.93
C GLY A 43 11.13 5.99 -6.31
N GLY A 44 12.05 6.88 -5.91
CA GLY A 44 13.31 6.57 -5.21
C GLY A 44 13.23 6.73 -3.68
N HIS A 45 14.35 6.94 -2.98
CA HIS A 45 14.40 7.11 -1.51
C HIS A 45 13.72 8.40 -1.00
N ASN A 46 13.19 9.23 -1.92
CA ASN A 46 12.84 10.63 -1.71
C ASN A 46 11.45 10.85 -1.10
N ALA A 47 10.71 9.78 -0.81
CA ALA A 47 9.34 9.82 -0.26
C ALA A 47 9.15 8.69 0.78
N GLY A 48 10.22 8.35 1.50
CA GLY A 48 10.14 7.44 2.64
C GLY A 48 9.34 8.10 3.76
N HIS A 49 8.34 7.39 4.28
CA HIS A 49 7.65 7.78 5.50
C HIS A 49 8.13 6.85 6.61
N THR A 50 8.55 7.42 7.72
CA THR A 50 9.08 6.65 8.85
C THR A 50 8.00 5.77 9.46
N LEU A 51 8.25 4.48 9.53
CA LEU A 51 7.43 3.53 10.28
C LEU A 51 8.10 3.27 11.62
N VAL A 52 7.28 3.29 12.69
CA VAL A 52 7.71 2.85 14.02
C VAL A 52 7.07 1.50 14.28
N ILE A 53 7.86 0.44 14.31
CA ILE A 53 7.43 -0.91 14.68
C ILE A 53 8.16 -1.27 15.96
N ASP A 54 7.43 -1.52 17.04
CA ASP A 54 7.99 -1.91 18.35
C ASP A 54 9.09 -0.97 18.90
N GLY A 55 9.05 0.30 18.53
CA GLY A 55 10.02 1.32 18.97
C GLY A 55 11.23 1.50 18.06
N GLU A 56 11.39 0.71 17.00
CA GLU A 56 12.42 0.91 15.98
C GLU A 56 11.87 1.73 14.80
N GLN A 57 12.69 2.69 14.34
CA GLN A 57 12.40 3.54 13.18
C GLN A 57 13.11 3.02 11.94
N THR A 58 12.39 2.91 10.83
CA THR A 58 12.93 2.71 9.47
C THR A 58 12.26 3.68 8.50
#